data_AF-A0A370K9G3-F1
#
_entry.id   AF-A0A370K9G3-F1
#
_cell.length_a   1.000
_cell.length_b   1.000
_cell.length_c   1.000
_cell.angle_alpha   90.00
_cell.angle_beta   90.00
_cell.angle_gamma   90.00
#
_symmetry.space_group_name_H-M   'P 1'
#
loop_
_entity.id
_entity.type
_entity.pdbx_description
1 polymer ?
#
loop_
_entity_poly.entity_id
_entity_poly.type
_entity_poly.pdbx_seq_one_letter_code
_entity_poly.pdbx_strand_id
1 'polypeptide(L)'
;MDEAFEVITDVAEISRLNKQLAKQLRGILRHKESREITSPAGHRTGTVYFEAPAGSGVRAWSPRIESDKLLNLVLSADPGSTKWIEITVQLNFPAGTYNRRMAGAFVKDGSGDVFVAHRGKLTKGNAGLPKNKVFREFAASTVEAADNGKTSRVILIAGLKDPELADRLWEFAEEAREVATRLGEELHGDGQSQPTRGAQSGGAVIARPGGSGGASGKDARDQKPGPPAERLLKLRGYFDEYSGEGRTKGHGGGKRTVEHGAVVRDLEHSLRSEGSSQKAQAIDLAIVAKSKVNLFEVKTSTRPTDVYTGVGQLVIHGECIKELLGLAVKRYLVLPGEPKASHCRAISGKADIKVVTYQKKGSKYRFTGLK
;
A
#
# COMPACT_ATOMS: atom_id res chain seq x y z
N MET A 1 -3.81 -16.02 19.78
CA MET A 1 -3.04 -15.03 20.55
C MET A 1 -3.00 -13.80 19.70
N ASP A 2 -3.55 -12.68 20.16
CA ASP A 2 -3.51 -11.42 19.41
C ASP A 2 -2.04 -11.00 19.24
N GLU A 3 -1.59 -10.79 17.99
CA GLU A 3 -0.25 -10.25 17.72
C GLU A 3 -0.18 -8.83 18.29
N ALA A 4 0.54 -8.67 19.40
CA ALA A 4 0.78 -7.37 20.00
C ALA A 4 1.90 -6.65 19.24
N PHE A 5 1.59 -5.51 18.62
CA PHE A 5 2.58 -4.65 17.97
C PHE A 5 3.02 -3.51 18.90
N GLU A 6 4.30 -3.16 18.84
CA GLU A 6 4.92 -2.09 19.61
C GLU A 6 5.77 -1.21 18.70
N VAL A 7 5.51 0.11 18.69
CA VAL A 7 6.38 1.07 18.02
C VAL A 7 7.67 1.19 18.80
N ILE A 8 8.80 1.02 18.11
CA ILE A 8 10.12 1.22 18.70
C ILE A 8 10.31 2.71 18.94
N THR A 9 10.46 3.09 20.21
CA THR A 9 10.53 4.49 20.65
C THR A 9 11.90 4.94 21.11
N ASP A 10 12.82 4.01 21.36
CA ASP A 10 14.22 4.36 21.65
C ASP A 10 14.91 4.89 20.39
N VAL A 11 15.40 6.12 20.45
CA VAL A 11 16.06 6.81 19.33
C VAL A 11 17.40 6.19 18.94
N ALA A 12 18.10 5.55 19.89
CA ALA A 12 19.33 4.82 19.59
C ALA A 12 19.01 3.59 18.74
N GLU A 13 17.98 2.85 19.12
CA GLU A 13 17.50 1.68 18.37
C GLU A 13 16.91 2.06 17.01
N ILE A 14 16.10 3.13 16.92
CA ILE A 14 15.62 3.68 15.64
C ILE A 14 16.80 3.98 14.71
N SER A 15 17.87 4.58 15.23
CA SER A 15 19.07 4.89 14.46
C SER A 15 19.80 3.64 13.97
N ARG A 16 19.86 2.59 14.80
CA ARG A 16 20.43 1.28 14.43
C ARG A 16 19.63 0.62 13.31
N LEU A 17 18.30 0.59 13.44
CA LEU A 17 17.39 0.00 12.46
C LEU A 17 17.40 0.79 11.14
N ASN A 18 17.49 2.12 11.20
CA ASN A 18 17.66 2.95 10.01
C ASN A 18 18.96 2.64 9.26
N LYS A 19 20.06 2.38 9.97
CA LYS A 19 21.32 1.92 9.34
C LYS A 19 21.16 0.56 8.66
N GLN A 20 20.38 -0.34 9.27
CA GLN A 20 20.08 -1.66 8.70
C GLN A 20 19.22 -1.54 7.43
N LEU A 21 18.15 -0.74 7.46
CA LEU A 21 17.33 -0.41 6.29
C LEU A 21 18.21 0.17 5.16
N ALA A 22 19.04 1.16 5.49
CA ALA A 22 19.94 1.79 4.54
C ALA A 22 20.95 0.80 3.93
N LYS A 23 21.42 -0.20 4.69
CA LYS A 23 22.30 -1.25 4.19
C LYS A 23 21.58 -2.12 3.15
N GLN A 24 20.34 -2.52 3.41
CA GLN A 24 19.55 -3.32 2.47
C GLN A 24 19.23 -2.55 1.19
N LEU A 25 18.75 -1.31 1.31
CA LEU A 25 18.40 -0.49 0.16
C LEU A 25 19.62 -0.23 -0.74
N ARG A 26 20.82 0.04 -0.17
CA ARG A 26 22.05 0.18 -0.98
C ARG A 26 22.53 -1.12 -1.64
N GLY A 27 22.14 -2.29 -1.11
CA GLY A 27 22.45 -3.56 -1.76
C GLY A 27 21.73 -3.75 -3.10
N ILE A 28 20.56 -3.10 -3.22
CA ILE A 28 19.64 -3.18 -4.37
C ILE A 28 19.82 -1.95 -5.27
N LEU A 29 19.80 -0.75 -4.69
CA LEU A 29 19.92 0.54 -5.36
C LEU A 29 21.40 0.95 -5.47
N ARG A 30 22.08 0.42 -6.48
CA ARG A 30 23.54 0.48 -6.60
C ARG A 30 24.05 1.72 -7.32
N HIS A 31 23.24 2.30 -8.20
CA HIS A 31 23.66 3.46 -8.98
C HIS A 31 23.44 4.74 -8.17
N LYS A 32 24.45 5.60 -8.05
CA LYS A 32 24.39 6.78 -7.19
C LYS A 32 24.60 8.05 -8.00
N GLU A 33 23.75 9.05 -7.76
CA GLU A 33 23.88 10.39 -8.34
C GLU A 33 23.71 11.47 -7.28
N SER A 34 24.24 12.67 -7.56
CA SER A 34 23.87 13.89 -6.85
C SER A 34 22.74 14.55 -7.62
N ARG A 35 21.57 14.72 -6.98
CA ARG A 35 20.36 15.21 -7.65
C ARG A 35 19.63 16.23 -6.80
N GLU A 36 18.94 17.14 -7.47
CA GLU A 36 18.04 18.07 -6.83
C GLU A 36 16.68 17.40 -6.57
N ILE A 37 16.25 17.43 -5.31
CA ILE A 37 15.02 16.84 -4.81
C ILE A 37 14.13 17.97 -4.32
N THR A 38 12.88 17.97 -4.76
CA THR A 38 11.92 19.03 -4.45
C THR A 38 10.87 18.60 -3.45
N SER A 39 10.37 19.59 -2.72
CA SER A 39 9.27 19.46 -1.78
C SER A 39 8.50 20.78 -1.68
N PRO A 40 7.29 20.78 -1.11
CA PRO A 40 6.59 22.01 -0.71
C PRO A 40 7.43 23.06 0.04
N ALA A 41 8.45 22.61 0.78
CA ALA A 41 9.31 23.48 1.58
C ALA A 41 10.55 24.00 0.82
N GLY A 42 10.67 23.68 -0.47
CA GLY A 42 11.77 24.08 -1.33
C GLY A 42 12.59 22.92 -1.88
N HIS A 43 13.65 23.30 -2.59
CA HIS A 43 14.55 22.41 -3.32
C HIS A 43 15.81 22.12 -2.50
N ARG A 44 16.36 20.92 -2.65
CA ARG A 44 17.64 20.55 -2.03
C ARG A 44 18.42 19.58 -2.89
N THR A 45 19.74 19.72 -2.90
CA THR A 45 20.61 18.69 -3.47
C THR A 45 20.84 17.57 -2.46
N GLY A 46 20.72 16.33 -2.91
CA GLY A 46 20.92 15.13 -2.11
C GLY A 46 21.56 14.00 -2.92
N THR A 47 22.13 13.03 -2.20
CA THR A 47 22.55 11.77 -2.82
C THR A 47 21.31 10.91 -3.08
N VAL A 48 21.14 10.47 -4.32
CA VAL A 48 20.06 9.57 -4.75
C VAL A 48 20.65 8.27 -5.23
N TYR A 49 20.12 7.16 -4.71
CA TYR A 49 20.47 5.79 -5.09
C TYR A 49 19.37 5.22 -5.98
N PHE A 50 19.68 4.91 -7.23
CA PHE A 50 18.79 4.32 -8.23
C PHE A 50 18.99 2.81 -8.34
N GLU A 51 17.92 2.10 -8.68
CA GLU A 51 17.93 0.67 -9.01
C GLU A 51 18.73 0.37 -10.28
N ALA A 52 18.63 1.24 -11.29
CA ALA A 52 19.29 1.10 -12.59
C ALA A 52 19.98 2.42 -13.00
N PRO A 53 21.05 2.36 -13.82
CA PRO A 53 21.78 3.55 -14.28
C PRO A 53 21.09 4.29 -15.44
N ALA A 54 20.01 3.73 -15.99
CA ALA A 54 19.22 4.33 -17.07
C ALA A 54 17.80 3.76 -17.05
N GLY A 55 16.88 4.45 -17.72
CA GLY A 55 15.46 4.07 -17.80
C GLY A 55 14.55 5.24 -17.48
N SER A 56 13.24 5.03 -17.62
CA SER A 56 12.24 6.02 -17.21
C SER A 56 11.56 5.59 -15.91
N GLY A 57 11.34 6.53 -14.99
CA GLY A 57 10.65 6.27 -13.73
C GLY A 57 11.38 5.27 -12.83
N VAL A 58 12.71 5.24 -12.87
CA VAL A 58 13.52 4.27 -12.12
C VAL A 58 13.35 4.50 -10.62
N ARG A 59 13.21 3.40 -9.88
CA ARG A 59 13.09 3.39 -8.43
C ARG A 59 14.32 3.98 -7.77
N ALA A 60 14.14 4.90 -6.83
CA ALA A 60 15.24 5.61 -6.21
C ALA A 60 15.01 6.00 -4.74
N TRP A 61 16.08 5.97 -3.94
CA TRP A 61 15.99 6.33 -2.53
C TRP A 61 17.07 7.34 -2.16
N SER A 62 16.72 8.29 -1.32
CA SER A 62 17.64 9.29 -0.80
C SER A 62 17.62 9.32 0.74
N PRO A 63 18.70 8.88 1.40
CA PRO A 63 18.89 9.04 2.83
C PRO A 63 19.52 10.38 3.17
N ARG A 64 19.19 10.93 4.35
CA ARG A 64 19.98 11.98 5.01
C ARG A 64 19.82 11.87 6.52
N ILE A 65 20.86 12.21 7.27
CA ILE A 65 20.80 12.30 8.73
C ILE A 65 20.81 13.78 9.09
N GLU A 66 19.81 14.20 9.86
CA GLU A 66 19.72 15.52 10.48
C GLU A 66 19.61 15.33 12.00
N SER A 67 19.80 16.39 12.79
CA SER A 67 19.83 16.30 14.26
C SER A 67 18.50 15.82 14.86
N ASP A 68 17.37 16.18 14.24
CA ASP A 68 16.01 15.93 14.74
C ASP A 68 15.25 14.84 13.97
N LYS A 69 15.82 14.31 12.88
CA LYS A 69 15.20 13.28 12.02
C LYS A 69 16.21 12.55 11.13
N LEU A 70 15.88 11.30 10.83
CA LEU A 70 16.54 10.46 9.82
C LEU A 70 15.66 10.47 8.58
N LEU A 71 16.10 11.14 7.51
CA LEU A 71 15.35 11.23 6.26
C LEU A 71 15.51 9.95 5.46
N ASN A 72 14.37 9.45 4.96
CA ASN A 72 14.31 8.41 3.95
C ASN A 72 13.25 8.82 2.94
N LEU A 73 13.71 9.26 1.77
CA LEU A 73 12.84 9.71 0.69
C LEU A 73 12.76 8.61 -0.35
N VAL A 74 11.54 8.20 -0.66
CA VAL A 74 11.23 7.28 -1.75
C VAL A 74 10.88 8.12 -2.97
N LEU A 75 11.55 7.87 -4.09
CA LEU A 75 11.58 8.72 -5.28
C LEU A 75 11.47 7.88 -6.56
N SER A 76 10.84 8.39 -7.60
CA SER A 76 10.94 7.81 -8.95
C SER A 76 11.43 8.88 -9.92
N ALA A 77 12.48 8.57 -10.67
CA ALA A 77 13.06 9.51 -11.63
C ALA A 77 13.92 8.83 -12.68
N ASP A 78 14.19 9.56 -13.76
CA ASP A 78 15.09 9.14 -14.82
C ASP A 78 16.56 9.42 -14.39
N PRO A 79 17.42 8.39 -14.29
CA PRO A 79 18.85 8.58 -14.02
C PRO A 79 19.50 9.47 -15.09
N GLY A 80 20.48 10.28 -14.70
CA GLY A 80 21.17 11.23 -15.59
C GLY A 80 20.36 12.46 -16.04
N SER A 81 19.06 12.52 -15.75
CA SER A 81 18.24 13.72 -16.01
C SER A 81 18.67 14.90 -15.13
N THR A 82 18.56 16.12 -15.65
CA THR A 82 18.81 17.35 -14.86
C THR A 82 17.54 17.84 -14.16
N LYS A 83 16.39 17.21 -14.40
CA LYS A 83 15.14 17.58 -13.75
C LYS A 83 15.21 17.28 -12.25
N TRP A 84 14.76 18.25 -11.46
CA TRP A 84 14.34 18.09 -10.07
C TRP A 84 13.42 16.87 -9.89
N ILE A 85 13.63 16.15 -8.79
CA ILE A 85 12.92 14.91 -8.45
C ILE A 85 11.86 15.22 -7.39
N GLU A 86 10.60 14.91 -7.66
CA GLU A 86 9.53 15.00 -6.68
C GLU A 86 9.58 13.81 -5.71
N ILE A 87 9.26 14.06 -4.44
CA ILE A 87 9.17 13.01 -3.43
C ILE A 87 7.88 12.22 -3.62
N THR A 88 7.99 10.91 -3.83
CA THR A 88 6.83 10.00 -3.87
C THR A 88 6.28 9.79 -2.47
N VAL A 89 7.14 9.36 -1.52
CA VAL A 89 6.77 9.10 -0.12
C VAL A 89 7.91 9.48 0.82
N GLN A 90 7.56 9.97 2.01
CA GLN A 90 8.51 10.21 3.10
C GLN A 90 8.39 9.12 4.18
N LEU A 91 9.51 8.47 4.49
CA LEU A 91 9.65 7.51 5.58
C LEU A 91 10.63 8.01 6.64
N ASN A 92 10.57 9.31 6.92
CA ASN A 92 11.46 9.89 7.89
C ASN A 92 11.20 9.29 9.28
N PHE A 93 12.26 9.07 10.06
CA PHE A 93 12.19 8.55 11.43
C PHE A 93 12.71 9.60 12.44
N PRO A 94 12.27 9.54 13.71
CA PRO A 94 12.79 10.44 14.75
C PRO A 94 14.30 10.27 14.97
N ALA A 95 15.01 11.38 15.21
CA ALA A 95 16.39 11.39 15.73
C ALA A 95 16.48 12.37 16.92
N GLY A 96 17.46 12.14 17.80
CA GLY A 96 17.67 12.96 19.01
C GLY A 96 16.61 12.74 20.09
N THR A 97 15.34 13.01 19.78
CA THR A 97 14.21 12.80 20.67
C THR A 97 13.06 12.11 19.96
N TYR A 98 12.48 11.10 20.61
CA TYR A 98 11.33 10.40 20.08
C TYR A 98 10.15 11.34 19.87
N ASN A 99 9.48 11.18 18.74
CA ASN A 99 8.28 11.95 18.44
C ASN A 99 7.38 11.17 17.48
N ARG A 100 6.10 11.54 17.50
CA ARG A 100 5.09 11.01 16.58
C ARG A 100 4.88 11.92 15.38
N ARG A 101 5.66 13.00 15.19
CA ARG A 101 5.51 13.95 14.05
C ARG A 101 6.10 13.41 12.75
N MET A 102 7.04 12.48 12.84
CA MET A 102 7.57 11.76 11.68
C MET A 102 6.52 10.86 11.04
N ALA A 103 6.74 10.51 9.77
CA ALA A 103 5.82 9.70 8.97
C ALA A 103 6.18 8.22 9.04
N GLY A 104 7.47 7.88 9.08
CA GLY A 104 7.95 6.51 9.31
C GLY A 104 7.90 6.09 10.77
N ALA A 105 7.84 4.78 10.99
CA ALA A 105 8.02 4.11 12.27
C ALA A 105 8.68 2.75 12.06
N PHE A 106 9.41 2.26 13.07
CA PHE A 106 9.72 0.85 13.19
C PHE A 106 8.75 0.24 14.20
N VAL A 107 8.22 -0.94 13.87
CA VAL A 107 7.23 -1.64 14.69
C VAL A 107 7.76 -3.05 14.95
N LYS A 108 7.72 -3.49 16.19
CA LYS A 108 8.09 -4.84 16.61
C LYS A 108 6.81 -5.62 16.91
N ASP A 109 6.72 -6.86 16.48
CA ASP A 109 5.61 -7.75 16.84
C ASP A 109 5.89 -8.54 18.14
N GLY A 110 4.96 -9.40 18.54
CA GLY A 110 5.09 -10.26 19.70
C GLY A 110 6.19 -11.34 19.59
N SER A 111 6.66 -11.63 18.38
CA SER A 111 7.77 -12.56 18.11
C SER A 111 9.15 -11.89 18.16
N GLY A 112 9.17 -10.55 18.16
CA GLY A 112 10.38 -9.74 18.12
C GLY A 112 10.83 -9.35 16.71
N ASP A 113 10.06 -9.70 15.68
CA ASP A 113 10.34 -9.28 14.32
C ASP A 113 10.01 -7.80 14.13
N VAL A 114 10.90 -7.11 13.42
CA VAL A 114 10.83 -5.66 13.22
C VAL A 114 10.37 -5.36 11.81
N PHE A 115 9.41 -4.47 11.68
CA PHE A 115 8.79 -4.02 10.45
C PHE A 115 9.05 -2.53 10.24
N VAL A 116 9.22 -2.14 8.98
CA VAL A 116 9.07 -0.75 8.54
C VAL A 116 7.59 -0.46 8.41
N ALA A 117 7.15 0.65 8.97
CA ALA A 117 5.76 1.08 8.94
C ALA A 117 5.62 2.58 8.66
N HIS A 118 4.42 2.99 8.26
CA HIS A 118 4.07 4.37 7.99
C HIS A 118 2.86 4.81 8.82
N ARG A 119 2.88 6.04 9.33
CA ARG A 119 1.87 6.58 10.25
C ARG A 119 0.66 7.17 9.54
N GLY A 120 0.48 6.91 8.24
CA GLY A 120 -0.63 7.41 7.42
C GLY A 120 -0.59 8.91 7.11
N LYS A 121 0.58 9.55 7.22
CA LYS A 121 0.76 10.98 6.92
C LYS A 121 1.15 11.19 5.47
N LEU A 122 0.14 11.14 4.60
CA LEU A 122 0.29 11.41 3.18
C LEU A 122 -0.09 12.86 2.87
N THR A 123 0.50 13.42 1.83
CA THR A 123 0.30 14.81 1.40
C THR A 123 0.03 14.85 -0.10
N LYS A 124 -0.81 15.79 -0.54
CA LYS A 124 -0.97 16.14 -1.95
C LYS A 124 -0.71 17.65 -2.09
N GLY A 125 0.33 18.02 -2.84
CA GLY A 125 0.83 19.39 -2.84
C GLY A 125 1.22 19.85 -1.43
N ASN A 126 0.69 20.99 -1.00
CA ASN A 126 0.96 21.56 0.33
C ASN A 126 -0.02 21.07 1.41
N ALA A 127 -1.01 20.24 1.06
CA ALA A 127 -2.07 19.80 1.95
C ALA A 127 -1.82 18.38 2.49
N GLY A 128 -1.91 18.23 3.82
CA GLY A 128 -1.95 16.93 4.47
C GLY A 128 -3.32 16.27 4.28
N LEU A 129 -3.32 14.97 3.97
CA LEU A 129 -4.55 14.22 3.78
C LEU A 129 -5.15 13.77 5.12
N PRO A 130 -6.49 13.68 5.25
CA PRO A 130 -7.12 13.20 6.47
C PRO A 130 -6.69 11.75 6.77
N LYS A 131 -6.04 11.54 7.92
CA LYS A 131 -5.49 10.22 8.31
C LYS A 131 -6.53 9.10 8.28
N ASN A 132 -7.77 9.39 8.67
CA ASN A 132 -8.86 8.42 8.65
C ASN A 132 -9.23 7.96 7.24
N LYS A 133 -9.15 8.84 6.24
CA LYS A 133 -9.33 8.46 4.83
C LYS A 133 -8.14 7.63 4.35
N VAL A 134 -6.91 8.04 4.68
CA VAL A 134 -5.69 7.28 4.33
C VAL A 134 -5.74 5.86 4.91
N PHE A 135 -5.94 5.70 6.22
CA PHE A 135 -6.02 4.38 6.85
C PHE A 135 -7.17 3.50 6.34
N ARG A 136 -8.20 4.09 5.73
CA ARG A 136 -9.27 3.32 5.09
C ARG A 136 -8.78 2.65 3.81
N GLU A 137 -7.94 3.34 3.04
CA GLU A 137 -7.38 2.78 1.80
C GLU A 137 -6.35 1.69 2.13
N PHE A 138 -5.58 1.85 3.21
CA PHE A 138 -4.58 0.88 3.68
C PHE A 138 -5.08 -0.04 4.80
N ALA A 139 -6.38 -0.33 4.85
CA ALA A 139 -6.98 -1.02 5.99
C ALA A 139 -6.38 -2.42 6.22
N ALA A 140 -6.16 -3.18 5.13
CA ALA A 140 -5.62 -4.54 5.16
C ALA A 140 -4.20 -4.64 5.76
N SER A 141 -3.43 -3.55 5.69
CA SER A 141 -2.05 -3.48 6.22
C SER A 141 -1.94 -2.62 7.48
N THR A 142 -3.06 -2.17 8.05
CA THR A 142 -3.05 -1.31 9.23
C THR A 142 -3.16 -2.14 10.51
N VAL A 143 -2.26 -1.86 11.46
CA VAL A 143 -2.27 -2.45 12.81
C VAL A 143 -2.34 -1.36 13.87
N GLU A 144 -2.85 -1.72 15.04
CA GLU A 144 -2.73 -0.93 16.25
C GLU A 144 -1.43 -1.32 16.96
N ALA A 145 -0.62 -0.34 17.32
CA ALA A 145 0.64 -0.56 18.02
C ALA A 145 0.72 0.28 19.30
N ALA A 146 1.24 -0.32 20.36
CA ALA A 146 1.63 0.41 21.56
C ALA A 146 2.75 1.39 21.19
N ASP A 147 2.56 2.67 21.51
CA ASP A 147 3.42 3.76 21.08
C ASP A 147 3.56 4.73 22.26
N ASN A 148 4.54 4.45 23.13
CA ASN A 148 4.92 5.28 24.28
C ASN A 148 3.72 5.83 25.08
N GLY A 149 2.95 4.92 25.68
CA GLY A 149 1.79 5.23 26.53
C GLY A 149 0.50 5.57 25.78
N LYS A 150 0.47 5.40 24.44
CA LYS A 150 -0.73 5.56 23.60
C LYS A 150 -0.81 4.42 22.61
N THR A 151 -2.01 4.13 22.12
CA THR A 151 -2.17 3.26 20.95
C THR A 151 -2.14 4.11 19.69
N SER A 152 -1.33 3.71 18.70
CA SER A 152 -1.20 4.37 17.42
C SER A 152 -1.52 3.40 16.29
N ARG A 153 -2.32 3.84 15.32
CA ARG A 153 -2.46 3.17 14.03
C ARG A 153 -1.25 3.42 13.13
N VAL A 154 -0.76 2.35 12.53
CA VAL A 154 0.35 2.34 11.59
C VAL A 154 0.06 1.36 10.45
N ILE A 155 0.52 1.69 9.25
CA ILE A 155 0.47 0.85 8.06
C ILE A 155 1.78 0.07 8.02
N LEU A 156 1.73 -1.25 8.18
CA LEU A 156 2.89 -2.12 7.99
C LEU A 156 3.25 -2.16 6.50
N ILE A 157 4.54 -2.01 6.20
CA ILE A 157 5.04 -2.04 4.82
C ILE A 157 5.77 -3.37 4.57
N ALA A 158 6.83 -3.63 5.33
CA ALA A 158 7.66 -4.81 5.15
C ALA A 158 8.43 -5.16 6.43
N GLY A 159 8.74 -6.44 6.61
CA GLY A 159 9.71 -6.87 7.63
C GLY A 159 11.11 -6.36 7.28
N LEU A 160 11.87 -5.89 8.27
CA LEU A 160 13.23 -5.38 8.07
C LEU A 160 14.22 -6.47 7.67
N LYS A 161 13.87 -7.76 7.80
CA LYS A 161 14.66 -8.89 7.31
C LYS A 161 14.09 -9.50 6.03
N ASP A 162 13.00 -8.95 5.51
CA ASP A 162 12.34 -9.45 4.32
C ASP A 162 13.24 -9.24 3.08
N PRO A 163 13.56 -10.28 2.32
CA PRO A 163 14.34 -10.14 1.09
C PRO A 163 13.64 -9.25 0.03
N GLU A 164 12.31 -9.08 0.11
CA GLU A 164 11.51 -8.22 -0.76
C GLU A 164 11.27 -6.82 -0.21
N LEU A 165 11.98 -6.42 0.85
CA LEU A 165 11.72 -5.15 1.52
C LEU A 165 11.68 -3.96 0.54
N ALA A 166 12.57 -3.91 -0.45
CA ALA A 166 12.59 -2.82 -1.42
C ALA A 166 11.38 -2.84 -2.37
N ASP A 167 10.91 -4.02 -2.78
CA ASP A 167 9.74 -4.17 -3.64
C ASP A 167 8.47 -3.75 -2.90
N ARG A 168 8.26 -4.25 -1.67
CA ARG A 168 7.12 -3.89 -0.81
C ARG A 168 7.10 -2.41 -0.45
N LEU A 169 8.28 -1.82 -0.23
CA LEU A 169 8.42 -0.38 -0.02
C LEU A 169 7.90 0.42 -1.21
N TRP A 170 8.16 -0.10 -2.42
CA TRP A 170 7.76 0.53 -3.67
C TRP A 170 6.27 0.40 -3.95
N GLU A 171 5.72 -0.80 -3.75
CA GLU A 171 4.28 -1.05 -3.84
C GLU A 171 3.51 -0.08 -2.93
N PHE A 172 3.96 0.07 -1.68
CA PHE A 172 3.39 1.05 -0.78
C PHE A 172 3.52 2.49 -1.31
N ALA A 173 4.65 2.84 -1.92
CA ALA A 173 4.88 4.20 -2.41
C ALA A 173 3.99 4.57 -3.60
N GLU A 174 3.81 3.65 -4.54
CA GLU A 174 2.89 3.83 -5.68
C GLU A 174 1.43 3.90 -5.21
N GLU A 175 1.01 2.97 -4.34
CA GLU A 175 -0.34 2.99 -3.77
C GLU A 175 -0.59 4.28 -2.97
N ALA A 176 0.38 4.74 -2.18
CA ALA A 176 0.29 5.99 -1.44
C ALA A 176 0.13 7.20 -2.36
N ARG A 177 0.80 7.21 -3.52
CA ARG A 177 0.68 8.27 -4.52
C ARG A 177 -0.69 8.28 -5.18
N GLU A 178 -1.22 7.11 -5.52
CA GLU A 178 -2.56 6.95 -6.10
C GLU A 178 -3.64 7.38 -5.11
N VAL A 179 -3.56 6.89 -3.87
CA VAL A 179 -4.44 7.30 -2.76
C VAL A 179 -4.36 8.80 -2.55
N ALA A 180 -3.15 9.38 -2.56
CA ALA A 180 -3.00 10.81 -2.34
C ALA A 180 -3.61 11.66 -3.46
N THR A 181 -3.49 11.21 -4.70
CA THR A 181 -4.08 11.88 -5.86
C THR A 181 -5.60 11.82 -5.82
N ARG A 182 -6.17 10.62 -5.67
CA ARG A 182 -7.61 10.42 -5.58
C ARG A 182 -8.24 11.17 -4.41
N LEU A 183 -7.65 11.09 -3.21
CA LEU A 183 -8.16 11.81 -2.05
C LEU A 183 -8.01 13.32 -2.20
N GLY A 184 -6.95 13.80 -2.85
CA GLY A 184 -6.80 15.20 -3.20
C GLY A 184 -7.92 15.68 -4.13
N GLU A 185 -8.18 14.95 -5.21
CA GLU A 185 -9.27 15.25 -6.15
C GLU A 185 -10.65 15.24 -5.47
N GLU A 186 -10.93 14.23 -4.63
CA GLU A 186 -12.17 14.17 -3.84
C GLU A 186 -12.35 15.37 -2.89
N LEU A 187 -11.25 15.95 -2.40
CA LEU A 187 -11.29 17.10 -1.50
C LEU A 187 -11.36 18.44 -2.25
N HIS A 188 -10.90 18.48 -3.50
CA HIS A 188 -10.96 19.66 -4.36
C HIS A 188 -12.20 19.68 -5.29
N GLY A 189 -12.95 18.58 -5.36
CA GLY A 189 -14.09 18.37 -6.26
C GLY A 189 -15.38 19.17 -6.00
N ASP A 190 -15.40 20.13 -5.07
CA ASP A 190 -16.49 21.12 -4.91
C ASP A 190 -16.09 22.54 -5.39
N GLY A 191 -14.93 22.70 -6.04
CA GLY A 191 -14.46 23.99 -6.54
C GLY A 191 -14.07 23.95 -8.02
N GLN A 192 -14.84 24.65 -8.86
CA GLN A 192 -14.59 24.85 -10.28
C GLN A 192 -13.11 25.18 -10.57
N SER A 193 -12.50 24.42 -11.47
CA SER A 193 -11.19 24.73 -12.04
C SER A 193 -11.33 25.78 -13.13
N GLN A 194 -10.49 26.81 -13.13
CA GLN A 194 -10.16 27.57 -14.34
C GLN A 194 -8.64 27.49 -14.62
N PRO A 195 -8.24 27.25 -15.89
CA PRO A 195 -6.84 27.09 -16.28
C PRO A 195 -6.26 28.37 -16.89
N THR A 196 -4.97 28.62 -16.66
CA THR A 196 -4.14 29.49 -17.51
C THR A 196 -2.75 28.86 -17.70
N ARG A 197 -2.49 28.36 -18.92
CA ARG A 197 -1.52 28.87 -19.93
C ARG A 197 -0.09 29.00 -19.35
N GLY A 198 0.95 28.29 -19.79
CA GLY A 198 1.31 27.81 -21.12
C GLY A 198 2.49 28.65 -21.65
N ALA A 199 3.69 28.06 -21.77
CA ALA A 199 4.77 28.58 -22.61
C ALA A 199 5.80 27.48 -22.94
N GLN A 200 5.94 27.21 -24.24
CA GLN A 200 6.95 26.38 -24.90
C GLN A 200 8.19 27.21 -25.24
N SER A 201 9.35 26.56 -25.38
CA SER A 201 10.40 26.73 -26.43
C SER A 201 11.69 26.06 -25.92
N GLY A 202 12.56 25.37 -26.68
CA GLY A 202 12.70 25.08 -28.11
C GLY A 202 14.18 24.67 -28.39
N GLY A 203 14.40 23.75 -29.35
CA GLY A 203 15.63 23.48 -30.16
C GLY A 203 16.88 22.87 -29.47
N ALA A 204 17.36 21.67 -29.83
CA ALA A 204 18.16 21.26 -31.02
C ALA A 204 19.69 21.31 -30.72
N VAL A 205 20.65 20.49 -31.20
CA VAL A 205 20.80 19.30 -32.07
C VAL A 205 22.32 18.90 -32.03
N ILE A 206 22.64 17.58 -32.07
CA ILE A 206 23.86 16.86 -32.56
C ILE A 206 25.25 17.05 -31.88
N ALA A 207 25.86 15.93 -31.42
CA ALA A 207 27.08 15.30 -31.99
C ALA A 207 27.70 14.21 -31.08
N ARG A 208 27.91 13.02 -31.66
CA ARG A 208 28.86 11.92 -31.27
C ARG A 208 30.02 11.94 -32.31
N PRO A 209 31.17 11.23 -32.21
CA PRO A 209 31.36 9.90 -31.57
C PRO A 209 32.76 9.59 -30.98
N GLY A 210 32.91 8.35 -30.49
CA GLY A 210 34.20 7.63 -30.27
C GLY A 210 34.37 7.18 -28.82
N GLY A 211 34.69 5.92 -28.48
CA GLY A 211 34.98 4.70 -29.20
C GLY A 211 35.48 3.64 -28.19
N SER A 212 35.37 2.35 -28.57
CA SER A 212 36.03 1.13 -28.01
C SER A 212 35.86 0.84 -26.50
N GLY A 213 35.26 -0.28 -26.08
CA GLY A 213 35.75 -1.67 -26.24
C GLY A 213 36.17 -2.17 -24.84
N GLY A 214 35.91 -3.39 -24.36
CA GLY A 214 35.31 -4.57 -24.92
C GLY A 214 34.81 -5.47 -23.77
N ALA A 215 34.05 -6.50 -24.15
CA ALA A 215 33.46 -7.49 -23.26
C ALA A 215 34.18 -8.84 -23.37
N SER A 216 34.34 -9.50 -22.22
CA SER A 216 34.56 -10.94 -22.05
C SER A 216 34.37 -11.23 -20.55
N GLY A 217 33.62 -12.18 -20.04
CA GLY A 217 32.75 -13.22 -20.58
C GLY A 217 32.26 -14.08 -19.40
N LYS A 218 31.16 -14.81 -19.64
CA LYS A 218 30.71 -16.04 -18.97
C LYS A 218 30.01 -15.97 -17.60
N ASP A 219 28.67 -15.99 -17.69
CA ASP A 219 27.76 -17.00 -17.16
C ASP A 219 28.15 -17.80 -15.90
N ALA A 220 27.39 -17.55 -14.83
CA ALA A 220 26.94 -18.59 -13.91
C ALA A 220 25.42 -18.41 -13.72
N ARG A 221 24.67 -19.39 -14.23
CA ARG A 221 23.24 -19.53 -13.99
C ARG A 221 23.06 -20.01 -12.55
N ASP A 222 22.21 -19.34 -11.78
CA ASP A 222 21.49 -20.00 -10.68
C ASP A 222 20.16 -19.30 -10.39
N GLN A 223 19.10 -20.04 -10.75
CA GLN A 223 17.72 -20.10 -10.25
C GLN A 223 17.07 -18.81 -9.70
N LYS A 224 16.15 -18.24 -10.51
CA LYS A 224 15.25 -17.13 -10.15
C LYS A 224 14.15 -17.59 -9.17
N PRO A 225 13.86 -16.84 -8.09
CA PRO A 225 12.60 -16.95 -7.37
C PRO A 225 11.45 -16.32 -8.19
N GLY A 226 10.25 -16.90 -8.10
CA GLY A 226 9.07 -16.56 -8.91
C GLY A 226 8.58 -15.11 -8.81
N PRO A 227 7.68 -14.67 -9.72
CA PRO A 227 7.31 -13.27 -9.92
C PRO A 227 6.58 -12.63 -8.73
N PRO A 228 6.59 -11.29 -8.59
CA PRO A 228 5.96 -10.54 -7.49
C PRO A 228 4.47 -10.83 -7.25
N ALA A 229 3.72 -11.20 -8.29
CA ALA A 229 2.29 -11.52 -8.19
C ALA A 229 2.02 -12.72 -7.25
N GLU A 230 2.86 -13.76 -7.29
CA GLU A 230 2.76 -14.92 -6.37
C GLU A 230 2.96 -14.53 -4.90
N ARG A 231 3.60 -13.37 -4.69
CA ARG A 231 3.94 -12.64 -3.46
C ARG A 231 2.73 -12.26 -2.60
N LEU A 232 1.86 -11.49 -3.26
CA LEU A 232 0.66 -10.84 -2.74
C LEU A 232 -0.50 -11.83 -2.52
N LEU A 233 -0.41 -13.01 -3.14
CA LEU A 233 -1.40 -14.08 -3.10
C LEU A 233 -1.10 -15.14 -2.05
N LYS A 234 -0.04 -14.97 -1.25
CA LYS A 234 0.32 -15.93 -0.21
C LYS A 234 -0.74 -15.91 0.90
N LEU A 235 -1.75 -16.76 0.72
CA LEU A 235 -2.86 -16.95 1.62
C LEU A 235 -2.34 -17.41 2.99
N ARG A 236 -2.75 -16.69 4.04
CA ARG A 236 -2.47 -17.00 5.44
C ARG A 236 -3.76 -17.43 6.14
N GLY A 237 -3.63 -18.05 7.31
CA GLY A 237 -4.80 -18.29 8.16
C GLY A 237 -5.55 -16.98 8.46
N TYR A 238 -6.89 -17.05 8.49
CA TYR A 238 -7.73 -15.89 8.77
C TYR A 238 -7.36 -15.22 10.09
N PHE A 239 -7.36 -13.87 10.10
CA PHE A 239 -7.13 -13.03 11.27
C PHE A 239 -8.18 -11.91 11.31
N ASP A 240 -8.62 -11.55 12.52
CA ASP A 240 -9.67 -10.55 12.71
C ASP A 240 -9.14 -9.13 12.46
N GLU A 241 -9.84 -8.35 11.64
CA GLU A 241 -9.67 -6.90 11.59
C GLU A 241 -10.28 -6.25 12.84
N TYR A 242 -9.57 -5.29 13.43
CA TYR A 242 -9.95 -4.62 14.69
C TYR A 242 -11.43 -4.20 14.79
N SER A 243 -12.03 -4.46 15.96
CA SER A 243 -13.39 -4.08 16.35
C SER A 243 -13.39 -3.35 17.72
N GLY A 244 -13.58 -2.03 17.72
CA GLY A 244 -13.67 -1.21 18.95
C GLY A 244 -14.09 0.26 18.72
N GLU A 245 -14.68 0.89 19.73
CA GLU A 245 -15.32 2.23 19.67
C GLU A 245 -14.33 3.41 19.70
N GLY A 246 -14.45 4.31 18.72
CA GLY A 246 -13.80 5.61 18.73
C GLY A 246 -14.81 6.75 18.53
N ARG A 247 -15.15 7.46 19.60
CA ARG A 247 -15.95 8.70 19.52
C ARG A 247 -15.09 9.83 18.95
N THR A 248 -15.54 10.45 17.86
CA THR A 248 -15.05 11.77 17.41
C THR A 248 -16.22 12.72 17.27
N LYS A 249 -16.14 13.87 17.95
CA LYS A 249 -17.04 15.02 17.75
C LYS A 249 -16.52 15.79 16.52
N GLY A 250 -17.30 15.81 15.46
CA GLY A 250 -17.07 16.57 14.23
C GLY A 250 -18.20 16.30 13.23
N HIS A 251 -18.75 17.36 12.64
CA HIS A 251 -19.92 17.32 11.75
C HIS A 251 -19.73 16.31 10.61
N GLY A 252 -20.56 15.24 10.60
CA GLY A 252 -20.46 14.11 9.67
C GLY A 252 -19.86 12.81 10.27
N GLY A 253 -20.14 12.55 11.55
CA GLY A 253 -19.56 11.49 12.40
C GLY A 253 -19.60 10.05 11.85
N GLY A 254 -18.64 9.27 12.34
CA GLY A 254 -18.14 8.02 11.75
C GLY A 254 -19.10 6.83 11.62
N LYS A 255 -18.73 5.92 10.69
CA LYS A 255 -19.30 4.56 10.57
C LYS A 255 -18.52 3.61 9.65
N ARG A 256 -17.78 4.13 8.66
CA ARG A 256 -17.33 3.34 7.49
C ARG A 256 -16.22 2.30 7.73
N THR A 257 -15.24 2.58 8.60
CA THR A 257 -14.12 1.65 8.88
C THR A 257 -14.51 0.54 9.88
N VAL A 258 -15.37 0.86 10.85
CA VAL A 258 -15.93 -0.11 11.82
C VAL A 258 -16.90 -1.08 11.13
N GLU A 259 -17.54 -0.63 10.04
CA GLU A 259 -18.47 -1.46 9.27
C GLU A 259 -17.75 -2.50 8.41
N HIS A 260 -16.66 -2.17 7.71
CA HIS A 260 -15.96 -3.12 6.83
C HIS A 260 -15.46 -4.37 7.56
N GLY A 261 -14.61 -4.22 8.60
CA GLY A 261 -14.05 -5.36 9.32
C GLY A 261 -15.12 -6.19 10.06
N ALA A 262 -16.19 -5.55 10.54
CA ALA A 262 -17.31 -6.26 11.16
C ALA A 262 -18.15 -7.04 10.12
N VAL A 263 -18.30 -6.52 8.90
CA VAL A 263 -18.94 -7.23 7.78
C VAL A 263 -18.07 -8.42 7.35
N VAL A 264 -16.76 -8.24 7.16
CA VAL A 264 -15.85 -9.35 6.79
C VAL A 264 -15.86 -10.45 7.85
N ARG A 265 -15.87 -10.08 9.13
CA ARG A 265 -15.93 -11.03 10.25
C ARG A 265 -17.24 -11.80 10.31
N ASP A 266 -18.38 -11.13 10.21
CA ASP A 266 -19.68 -11.81 10.20
C ASP A 266 -19.86 -12.67 8.94
N LEU A 267 -19.25 -12.26 7.83
CA LEU A 267 -19.20 -13.05 6.60
C LEU A 267 -18.37 -14.33 6.80
N GLU A 268 -17.17 -14.22 7.37
CA GLU A 268 -16.32 -15.36 7.71
C GLU A 268 -17.05 -16.32 8.65
N HIS A 269 -17.65 -15.81 9.72
CA HIS A 269 -18.41 -16.62 10.68
C HIS A 269 -19.55 -17.40 10.03
N SER A 270 -20.16 -16.84 8.99
CA SER A 270 -21.25 -17.48 8.25
C SER A 270 -20.75 -18.59 7.31
N LEU A 271 -19.46 -18.60 6.97
CA LEU A 271 -18.88 -19.46 5.92
C LEU A 271 -17.76 -20.39 6.41
N ARG A 272 -17.24 -20.21 7.62
CA ARG A 272 -16.11 -20.98 8.17
C ARG A 272 -16.35 -22.50 8.23
N SER A 273 -17.62 -22.93 8.23
CA SER A 273 -17.98 -24.35 8.17
C SER A 273 -17.83 -24.95 6.77
N GLU A 274 -17.70 -24.13 5.72
CA GLU A 274 -17.60 -24.56 4.33
C GLU A 274 -16.17 -24.83 3.87
N GLY A 275 -15.15 -24.39 4.61
CA GLY A 275 -13.75 -24.55 4.25
C GLY A 275 -12.79 -23.82 5.18
N SER A 276 -11.50 -23.83 4.82
CA SER A 276 -10.47 -23.08 5.54
C SER A 276 -10.56 -21.61 5.19
N SER A 277 -10.82 -20.77 6.20
CA SER A 277 -10.79 -19.31 6.07
C SER A 277 -9.35 -18.84 5.90
N GLN A 278 -9.09 -18.18 4.79
CA GLN A 278 -7.78 -17.65 4.43
C GLN A 278 -7.89 -16.19 3.99
N LYS A 279 -6.82 -15.44 4.22
CA LYS A 279 -6.74 -14.02 3.89
C LYS A 279 -5.36 -13.68 3.32
N ALA A 280 -5.28 -12.68 2.43
CA ALA A 280 -4.03 -12.14 1.93
C ALA A 280 -4.10 -10.62 1.87
N GLN A 281 -2.96 -9.95 1.68
CA GLN A 281 -2.89 -8.48 1.66
C GLN A 281 -3.82 -7.85 0.60
N ALA A 282 -4.07 -8.56 -0.51
CA ALA A 282 -4.92 -8.11 -1.60
C ALA A 282 -6.30 -8.80 -1.64
N ILE A 283 -6.64 -9.62 -0.63
CA ILE A 283 -7.86 -10.46 -0.62
C ILE A 283 -8.56 -10.30 0.72
N ASP A 284 -9.79 -9.76 0.71
CA ASP A 284 -10.58 -9.55 1.93
C ASP A 284 -10.92 -10.86 2.65
N LEU A 285 -11.38 -11.87 1.90
CA LEU A 285 -11.65 -13.22 2.42
C LEU A 285 -11.65 -14.27 1.31
N ALA A 286 -10.97 -15.39 1.54
CA ALA A 286 -11.06 -16.60 0.73
C ALA A 286 -11.47 -17.79 1.60
N ILE A 287 -12.50 -18.53 1.18
CA ILE A 287 -12.88 -19.79 1.81
C ILE A 287 -12.41 -20.93 0.89
N VAL A 288 -11.35 -21.62 1.32
CA VAL A 288 -10.74 -22.72 0.57
C VAL A 288 -11.38 -24.03 1.00
N ALA A 289 -12.21 -24.58 0.12
CA ALA A 289 -12.81 -25.90 0.28
C ALA A 289 -12.00 -26.96 -0.50
N LYS A 290 -12.34 -28.25 -0.34
CA LYS A 290 -11.59 -29.36 -0.96
C LYS A 290 -11.43 -29.27 -2.48
N SER A 291 -12.39 -28.68 -3.19
CA SER A 291 -12.42 -28.66 -4.66
C SER A 291 -12.64 -27.28 -5.28
N LYS A 292 -12.73 -26.23 -4.46
CA LYS A 292 -13.04 -24.87 -4.92
C LYS A 292 -12.57 -23.82 -3.91
N VAL A 293 -12.39 -22.60 -4.38
CA VAL A 293 -12.19 -21.42 -3.56
C VAL A 293 -13.36 -20.47 -3.77
N ASN A 294 -14.00 -20.03 -2.69
CA ASN A 294 -14.92 -18.91 -2.73
C ASN A 294 -14.15 -17.64 -2.35
N LEU A 295 -13.97 -16.72 -3.30
CA LEU A 295 -13.25 -15.46 -3.13
C LEU A 295 -14.24 -14.30 -2.94
N PHE A 296 -14.08 -13.54 -1.86
CA PHE A 296 -14.96 -12.45 -1.50
C PHE A 296 -14.20 -11.13 -1.47
N GLU A 297 -14.84 -10.08 -2.00
CA GLU A 297 -14.42 -8.69 -1.93
C GLU A 297 -15.56 -7.86 -1.33
N VAL A 298 -15.30 -7.15 -0.23
CA VAL A 298 -16.31 -6.45 0.55
C VAL A 298 -16.19 -4.93 0.37
N LYS A 299 -17.21 -4.30 -0.22
CA LYS A 299 -17.31 -2.84 -0.27
C LYS A 299 -18.39 -2.33 0.66
N THR A 300 -18.11 -1.24 1.37
CA THR A 300 -19.06 -0.59 2.28
C THR A 300 -19.98 0.43 1.60
N SER A 301 -19.97 0.49 0.27
CA SER A 301 -20.87 1.35 -0.51
C SER A 301 -21.13 0.74 -1.89
N THR A 302 -22.23 1.15 -2.52
CA THR A 302 -22.64 0.76 -3.89
C THR A 302 -22.28 1.83 -4.93
N ARG A 303 -21.40 2.79 -4.59
CA ARG A 303 -20.94 3.80 -5.54
C ARG A 303 -20.27 3.11 -6.74
N PRO A 304 -20.48 3.59 -7.98
CA PRO A 304 -19.90 2.97 -9.17
C PRO A 304 -18.39 2.73 -9.06
N THR A 305 -17.63 3.66 -8.47
CA THR A 305 -16.20 3.52 -8.25
C THR A 305 -15.85 2.33 -7.36
N ASP A 306 -16.58 2.12 -6.27
CA ASP A 306 -16.33 1.01 -5.34
C ASP A 306 -16.70 -0.34 -5.98
N VAL A 307 -17.76 -0.34 -6.80
CA VAL A 307 -18.18 -1.51 -7.58
C VAL A 307 -17.13 -1.86 -8.64
N TYR A 308 -16.62 -0.87 -9.38
CA TYR A 308 -15.61 -1.11 -10.41
C TYR A 308 -14.29 -1.62 -9.84
N THR A 309 -13.80 -1.01 -8.75
CA THR A 309 -12.57 -1.47 -8.09
C THR A 309 -12.74 -2.87 -7.52
N GLY A 310 -13.86 -3.15 -6.87
CA GLY A 310 -14.14 -4.49 -6.33
C GLY A 310 -14.24 -5.57 -7.41
N VAL A 311 -14.84 -5.26 -8.57
CA VAL A 311 -14.85 -6.16 -9.73
C VAL A 311 -13.43 -6.41 -10.25
N GLY A 312 -12.62 -5.35 -10.41
CA GLY A 312 -11.25 -5.47 -10.87
C GLY A 312 -10.40 -6.37 -9.97
N GLN A 313 -10.49 -6.17 -8.65
CA GLN A 313 -9.80 -6.98 -7.65
C GLN A 313 -10.24 -8.45 -7.73
N LEU A 314 -11.54 -8.73 -7.80
CA LEU A 314 -12.04 -10.10 -7.91
C LEU A 314 -11.59 -10.81 -9.20
N VAL A 315 -11.57 -10.10 -10.33
CA VAL A 315 -11.12 -10.69 -11.59
C VAL A 315 -9.64 -11.03 -11.50
N ILE A 316 -8.80 -10.05 -11.16
CA ILE A 316 -7.34 -10.19 -11.13
C ILE A 316 -6.93 -11.22 -10.08
N HIS A 317 -7.31 -11.02 -8.81
CA HIS A 317 -6.92 -11.94 -7.73
C HIS A 317 -7.56 -13.32 -7.90
N GLY A 318 -8.76 -13.39 -8.47
CA GLY A 318 -9.41 -14.68 -8.74
C GLY A 318 -8.66 -15.53 -9.77
N GLU A 319 -8.18 -14.93 -10.86
CA GLU A 319 -7.37 -15.69 -11.83
C GLU A 319 -6.03 -16.12 -11.20
N CYS A 320 -5.37 -15.23 -10.46
CA CYS A 320 -4.10 -15.61 -9.85
C CYS A 320 -4.24 -16.69 -8.75
N ILE A 321 -5.31 -16.69 -7.95
CA ILE A 321 -5.59 -17.79 -6.99
C ILE A 321 -5.86 -19.10 -7.74
N LYS A 322 -6.60 -19.04 -8.84
CA LYS A 322 -6.92 -20.21 -9.66
C LYS A 322 -5.65 -20.85 -10.21
N GLU A 323 -4.72 -20.04 -10.71
CA GLU A 323 -3.40 -20.49 -11.17
C GLU A 323 -2.57 -21.07 -10.01
N LEU A 324 -2.55 -20.40 -8.86
CA LEU A 324 -1.73 -20.80 -7.71
C LEU A 324 -2.20 -22.11 -7.07
N LEU A 325 -3.51 -22.30 -6.91
CA LEU A 325 -4.07 -23.45 -6.19
C LEU A 325 -4.58 -24.56 -7.11
N GLY A 326 -4.70 -24.30 -8.42
CA GLY A 326 -5.30 -25.24 -9.37
C GLY A 326 -6.77 -25.56 -9.08
N LEU A 327 -7.45 -24.77 -8.24
CA LEU A 327 -8.83 -24.96 -7.83
C LEU A 327 -9.76 -24.00 -8.58
N ALA A 328 -11.00 -24.43 -8.82
CA ALA A 328 -12.01 -23.54 -9.37
C ALA A 328 -12.31 -22.38 -8.39
N VAL A 329 -12.26 -21.14 -8.88
CA VAL A 329 -12.51 -19.94 -8.06
C VAL A 329 -13.89 -19.38 -8.38
N LYS A 330 -14.74 -19.26 -7.37
CA LYS A 330 -16.02 -18.56 -7.42
C LYS A 330 -15.87 -17.18 -6.79
N ARG A 331 -16.31 -16.13 -7.49
CA ARG A 331 -16.11 -14.74 -7.07
C ARG A 331 -17.40 -14.14 -6.52
N TYR A 332 -17.29 -13.43 -5.41
CA TYR A 332 -18.42 -12.80 -4.73
C TYR A 332 -18.10 -11.34 -4.40
N LEU A 333 -18.88 -10.42 -4.97
CA LEU A 333 -18.82 -9.01 -4.63
C LEU A 333 -19.87 -8.72 -3.55
N VAL A 334 -19.42 -8.31 -2.36
CA VAL A 334 -20.26 -8.11 -1.18
C VAL A 334 -20.52 -6.63 -0.96
N LEU A 335 -21.78 -6.20 -1.02
CA LEU A 335 -22.21 -4.79 -1.02
C LEU A 335 -23.34 -4.51 -0.03
N PRO A 336 -23.51 -3.27 0.49
CA PRO A 336 -24.64 -2.93 1.38
C PRO A 336 -25.99 -2.85 0.65
N GLY A 337 -26.02 -3.01 -0.67
CA GLY A 337 -27.21 -3.00 -1.51
C GLY A 337 -26.89 -3.41 -2.94
N GLU A 338 -27.91 -3.53 -3.77
CA GLU A 338 -27.73 -3.90 -5.18
C GLU A 338 -27.04 -2.76 -5.97
N PRO A 339 -26.07 -3.08 -6.86
CA PRO A 339 -25.55 -2.12 -7.81
C PRO A 339 -26.65 -1.71 -8.82
N LYS A 340 -26.36 -0.70 -9.65
CA LYS A 340 -27.27 -0.34 -10.75
C LYS A 340 -27.53 -1.56 -11.65
N ALA A 341 -28.76 -1.75 -12.10
CA ALA A 341 -29.17 -2.91 -12.91
C ALA A 341 -28.31 -3.14 -14.17
N SER A 342 -27.79 -2.06 -14.77
CA SER A 342 -26.84 -2.12 -15.89
C SER A 342 -25.51 -2.79 -15.49
N HIS A 343 -25.02 -2.53 -14.27
CA HIS A 343 -23.80 -3.13 -13.74
C HIS A 343 -24.05 -4.56 -13.25
N CYS A 344 -25.18 -4.86 -12.60
CA CYS A 344 -25.50 -6.22 -12.16
C CYS A 344 -25.42 -7.23 -13.32
N ARG A 345 -25.97 -6.88 -14.49
CA ARG A 345 -25.90 -7.73 -15.69
C ARG A 345 -24.47 -7.95 -16.19
N ALA A 346 -23.63 -6.92 -16.16
CA ALA A 346 -22.24 -7.02 -16.59
C ALA A 346 -21.40 -7.87 -15.62
N ILE A 347 -21.62 -7.68 -14.32
CA ILE A 347 -20.93 -8.36 -13.21
C ILE A 347 -21.27 -9.85 -13.21
N SER A 348 -22.56 -10.22 -13.25
CA SER A 348 -22.99 -11.62 -13.19
C SER A 348 -22.92 -12.34 -14.53
N GLY A 349 -22.89 -11.61 -15.65
CA GLY A 349 -22.77 -12.20 -16.98
C GLY A 349 -21.32 -12.50 -17.36
N LYS A 350 -20.57 -11.46 -17.76
CA LYS A 350 -19.24 -11.63 -18.38
C LYS A 350 -18.11 -11.88 -17.37
N ALA A 351 -18.23 -11.36 -16.16
CA ALA A 351 -17.18 -11.48 -15.15
C ALA A 351 -17.35 -12.72 -14.24
N ASP A 352 -18.47 -13.44 -14.35
CA ASP A 352 -18.83 -14.57 -13.48
C ASP A 352 -18.67 -14.24 -11.98
N ILE A 353 -19.12 -13.03 -11.61
CA ILE A 353 -19.11 -12.54 -10.24
C ILE A 353 -20.53 -12.54 -9.71
N LYS A 354 -20.71 -13.18 -8.55
CA LYS A 354 -21.98 -13.17 -7.84
C LYS A 354 -22.06 -11.95 -6.92
N VAL A 355 -23.14 -11.20 -6.98
CA VAL A 355 -23.39 -10.12 -6.03
C VAL A 355 -24.03 -10.70 -4.78
N VAL A 356 -23.47 -10.34 -3.62
CA VAL A 356 -24.00 -10.65 -2.30
C VAL A 356 -24.33 -9.32 -1.65
N THR A 357 -25.55 -9.18 -1.12
CA THR A 357 -25.94 -7.97 -0.38
C THR A 357 -25.92 -8.23 1.11
N TYR A 358 -25.56 -7.23 1.90
CA TYR A 358 -25.60 -7.31 3.35
C TYR A 358 -26.45 -6.19 3.96
N GLN A 359 -27.06 -6.50 5.10
CA GLN A 359 -27.80 -5.53 5.91
C GLN A 359 -27.44 -5.66 7.38
N LYS A 360 -27.27 -4.53 8.06
CA LYS A 360 -27.02 -4.51 9.50
C LYS A 360 -28.30 -4.85 10.27
N LYS A 361 -28.26 -5.86 11.13
CA LYS A 361 -29.32 -6.24 12.07
C LYS A 361 -28.76 -6.25 13.50
N GLY A 362 -29.01 -5.17 14.24
CA GLY A 362 -28.45 -4.99 15.58
C GLY A 362 -26.93 -4.85 15.52
N SER A 363 -26.21 -5.72 16.25
CA SER A 363 -24.74 -5.77 16.27
C SER A 363 -24.13 -6.64 15.17
N LYS A 364 -24.93 -7.34 14.36
CA LYS A 364 -24.47 -8.28 13.32
C LYS A 364 -24.90 -7.89 11.91
N TYR A 365 -24.25 -8.44 10.90
CA TYR A 365 -24.62 -8.33 9.49
C TYR A 365 -25.26 -9.61 8.99
N ARG A 366 -26.33 -9.45 8.21
CA ARG A 366 -27.01 -10.55 7.51
C ARG A 366 -26.75 -10.43 6.02
N PHE A 367 -26.34 -11.55 5.42
CA PHE A 367 -26.00 -11.64 4.00
C PHE A 367 -27.12 -12.32 3.21
N THR A 368 -27.35 -11.83 1.99
CA THR A 368 -28.32 -12.38 1.04
C THR A 368 -27.58 -12.67 -0.27
N GLY A 369 -27.84 -13.85 -0.85
CA GLY A 369 -27.16 -14.28 -2.09
C GLY A 369 -25.98 -15.24 -1.89
N LEU A 370 -25.72 -15.74 -0.67
CA LEU A 370 -24.60 -16.66 -0.38
C LEU A 370 -24.78 -18.13 -0.83
N LYS A 371 -25.89 -18.50 -1.50
CA LYS A 371 -26.16 -19.89 -1.93
C LYS A 371 -25.85 -20.16 -3.40
#